data_AF-A0A1F4ETV9-F1
#
_entry.id   AF-A0A1F4ETV9-F1
#
_cell.length_a   1.000
_cell.length_b   1.000
_cell.length_c   1.000
_cell.angle_alpha   90.00
_cell.angle_beta   90.00
_cell.angle_gamma   90.00
#
_symmetry.space_group_name_H-M   'P 1'
#
loop_
_entity.id
_entity.type
_entity.pdbx_description
1 polymer ?
#
loop_
_entity_poly.entity_id
_entity_poly.type
_entity_poly.pdbx_seq_one_letter_code
_entity_poly.pdbx_strand_id
1 'polypeptide(L)'
;MCRSERGFAMAIVVALLAILAVFGAAMVMVSTTQQAGSALDMQGVRAYYAARGGLEWGMYHVLRSGFGGCGGIDAKSVAYGANLADFRVTLACTSSTHEEADATLTVFSIVATACNDSACPTASTPPPASYVERQLRVTVASP
;
A
#
# COMPACT_ATOMS: atom_id res chain seq x y z
N MET A 1 -64.43 -31.71 22.68
CA MET A 1 -63.28 -31.73 21.75
C MET A 1 -62.55 -30.39 21.78
N CYS A 2 -61.34 -30.32 22.35
CA CYS A 2 -60.46 -29.16 22.17
C CYS A 2 -59.45 -29.48 21.06
N ARG A 3 -59.55 -28.74 19.96
CA ARG A 3 -58.69 -28.88 18.79
C ARG A 3 -57.49 -27.97 18.99
N SER A 4 -56.34 -28.59 19.22
CA SER A 4 -55.06 -27.88 19.38
C SER A 4 -54.67 -27.26 18.04
N GLU A 5 -54.63 -25.94 17.99
CA GLU A 5 -54.11 -25.17 16.85
C GLU A 5 -52.59 -25.33 16.77
N ARG A 6 -52.12 -26.42 16.17
CA ARG A 6 -50.68 -26.74 16.03
C ARG A 6 -50.01 -26.04 14.84
N GLY A 7 -50.66 -25.05 14.20
CA GLY A 7 -50.19 -24.41 12.96
C GLY A 7 -49.43 -23.09 13.14
N PHE A 8 -49.87 -22.21 14.05
CA PHE A 8 -49.33 -20.84 14.13
C PHE A 8 -47.93 -20.78 14.76
N ALA A 9 -47.66 -21.62 15.77
CA ALA A 9 -46.36 -21.67 16.43
C ALA A 9 -45.22 -22.10 15.47
N MET A 10 -45.52 -22.99 14.54
CA MET A 10 -44.51 -23.54 13.61
C MET A 10 -44.05 -22.49 12.60
N ALA A 11 -45.00 -21.69 12.08
CA ALA A 11 -44.68 -20.58 11.17
C ALA A 11 -43.82 -19.50 11.85
N ILE A 12 -44.10 -19.15 13.11
CA ILE A 12 -43.30 -18.19 13.88
C ILE A 12 -41.87 -18.68 14.09
N VAL A 13 -41.69 -19.95 14.46
CA VAL A 13 -40.35 -20.53 14.67
C VAL A 13 -39.51 -20.46 13.39
N VAL A 14 -40.10 -20.82 12.25
CA VAL A 14 -39.38 -20.75 10.96
C VAL A 14 -39.01 -19.31 10.60
N ALA A 15 -39.91 -18.35 10.83
CA ALA A 15 -39.62 -16.93 10.58
C ALA A 15 -38.48 -16.43 11.47
N LEU A 16 -38.48 -16.77 12.76
CA LEU A 16 -37.41 -16.40 13.70
C LEU A 16 -36.06 -17.01 13.29
N LEU A 17 -36.05 -18.29 12.90
CA LEU A 17 -34.83 -18.96 12.44
C LEU A 17 -34.31 -18.33 11.14
N ALA A 18 -35.17 -17.96 10.20
CA ALA A 18 -34.78 -17.28 8.98
C ALA A 18 -34.14 -15.92 9.26
N ILE A 19 -34.73 -15.13 10.18
CA ILE A 19 -34.18 -13.84 10.59
C ILE A 19 -32.80 -14.03 11.26
N LEU A 20 -32.68 -14.94 12.22
CA LEU A 20 -31.42 -15.24 12.89
C LEU A 20 -30.34 -15.72 11.92
N ALA A 21 -30.70 -16.52 10.91
CA ALA A 21 -29.79 -16.96 9.87
C ALA A 21 -29.26 -15.79 9.03
N VAL A 22 -30.13 -14.84 8.64
CA VAL A 22 -29.74 -13.63 7.91
C VAL A 22 -28.80 -12.75 8.77
N PHE A 23 -29.14 -12.55 10.05
CA PHE A 23 -28.27 -11.79 10.96
C PHE A 23 -26.91 -12.47 11.17
N GLY A 24 -26.88 -13.79 11.34
CA GLY A 24 -25.65 -14.56 11.46
C GLY A 24 -24.77 -14.44 10.21
N ALA A 25 -25.36 -14.56 9.02
CA ALA A 25 -24.65 -14.38 7.75
C ALA A 25 -24.10 -12.96 7.59
N ALA A 26 -24.88 -11.94 7.94
CA ALA A 26 -24.44 -10.55 7.94
C ALA A 26 -23.26 -10.30 8.89
N MET A 27 -23.32 -10.85 10.10
CA MET A 27 -22.25 -10.71 11.09
C MET A 27 -20.94 -11.36 10.62
N VAL A 28 -21.00 -12.52 9.95
CA VAL A 28 -19.82 -13.17 9.37
C VAL A 28 -19.21 -12.29 8.29
N MET A 29 -20.01 -11.73 7.37
CA MET A 29 -19.52 -10.82 6.33
C MET A 29 -18.86 -9.56 6.91
N VAL A 30 -19.45 -8.97 7.96
CA VAL A 30 -18.87 -7.81 8.65
C VAL A 30 -17.57 -8.19 9.36
N SER A 31 -17.48 -9.40 9.93
CA SER A 31 -16.27 -9.87 10.61
C SER A 31 -15.12 -10.11 9.62
N THR A 32 -15.39 -10.73 8.47
CA THR A 32 -14.37 -11.00 7.45
C THR A 32 -13.85 -9.73 6.80
N THR A 33 -14.73 -8.78 6.51
CA THR A 33 -14.35 -7.47 5.94
C THR A 33 -13.51 -6.64 6.91
N GLN A 34 -13.81 -6.65 8.20
CA GLN A 34 -13.00 -5.98 9.22
C GLN A 34 -11.59 -6.58 9.33
N GLN A 35 -11.47 -7.91 9.29
CA GLN A 35 -10.17 -8.59 9.31
C GLN A 35 -9.35 -8.24 8.06
N ALA A 36 -9.97 -8.24 6.88
CA ALA A 36 -9.32 -7.87 5.63
C ALA A 36 -8.83 -6.41 5.63
N GLY A 37 -9.64 -5.47 6.14
CA GLY A 37 -9.25 -4.07 6.28
C GLY A 37 -8.04 -3.89 7.20
N SER A 38 -8.05 -4.56 8.35
CA SER A 38 -6.92 -4.53 9.30
C SER A 38 -5.62 -5.04 8.68
N ALA A 39 -5.70 -6.08 7.83
CA ALA A 39 -4.54 -6.61 7.12
C ALA A 39 -4.01 -5.64 6.05
N LEU A 40 -4.91 -4.97 5.31
CA LEU A 40 -4.55 -3.93 4.34
C LEU A 40 -3.90 -2.72 5.00
N ASP A 41 -4.36 -2.31 6.18
CA ASP A 41 -3.75 -1.22 6.95
C ASP A 41 -2.29 -1.56 7.33
N MET A 42 -2.04 -2.79 7.81
CA MET A 42 -0.69 -3.25 8.09
C MET A 42 0.19 -3.29 6.84
N GLN A 43 -0.35 -3.74 5.70
CA GLN A 43 0.38 -3.71 4.42
C GLN A 43 0.67 -2.28 3.98
N GLY A 44 -0.24 -1.33 4.22
CA GLY A 44 -0.05 0.10 3.98
C GLY A 44 1.13 0.68 4.75
N VAL A 45 1.28 0.28 6.03
CA VAL A 45 2.43 0.67 6.85
C VAL A 45 3.74 0.07 6.32
N ARG A 46 3.73 -1.20 5.92
CA ARG A 46 4.92 -1.85 5.34
C ARG A 46 5.35 -1.18 4.03
N ALA A 47 4.39 -0.86 3.16
CA ALA A 47 4.65 -0.11 1.92
C ALA A 47 5.26 1.27 2.22
N TYR A 48 4.76 1.97 3.25
CA TYR A 48 5.31 3.26 3.67
C TYR A 48 6.77 3.15 4.11
N TYR A 49 7.09 2.18 4.98
CA TYR A 49 8.48 1.97 5.42
C TYR A 49 9.40 1.49 4.30
N ALA A 50 8.89 0.66 3.37
CA ALA A 50 9.62 0.29 2.16
C ALA A 50 9.98 1.53 1.32
N ALA A 51 8.99 2.39 1.02
CA ALA A 51 9.21 3.62 0.26
C ALA A 51 10.21 4.54 0.96
N ARG A 52 10.09 4.69 2.29
CA ARG A 52 11.01 5.53 3.08
C ARG A 52 12.45 5.02 3.03
N GLY A 53 12.67 3.71 3.21
CA GLY A 53 14.01 3.14 3.06
C GLY A 53 14.58 3.33 1.65
N GLY A 54 13.71 3.33 0.63
CA GLY A 54 14.11 3.55 -0.76
C GLY A 54 14.52 5.00 -1.00
N LEU A 55 13.82 5.95 -0.38
CA LEU A 55 14.21 7.35 -0.38
C LEU A 55 15.55 7.55 0.34
N GLU A 56 15.76 6.96 1.52
CA GLU A 56 17.02 7.07 2.26
C GLU A 56 18.20 6.52 1.43
N TRP A 57 18.01 5.37 0.77
CA TRP A 57 18.98 4.83 -0.18
C TRP A 57 19.21 5.75 -1.38
N GLY A 58 18.13 6.29 -1.98
CA GLY A 58 18.22 7.18 -3.14
C GLY A 58 18.92 8.51 -2.83
N MET A 59 18.56 9.13 -1.71
CA MET A 59 19.20 10.36 -1.22
C MET A 59 20.70 10.14 -0.95
N TYR A 60 21.06 9.01 -0.35
CA TYR A 60 22.46 8.67 -0.11
C TYR A 60 23.26 8.62 -1.41
N HIS A 61 22.71 8.03 -2.48
CA HIS A 61 23.40 7.96 -3.77
C HIS A 61 23.47 9.29 -4.50
N VAL A 62 22.38 10.07 -4.47
CA VAL A 62 22.33 11.37 -5.13
C VAL A 62 23.28 12.37 -4.48
N LEU A 63 23.41 12.36 -3.15
CA LEU A 63 24.29 13.27 -2.41
C LEU A 63 25.75 12.82 -2.34
N ARG A 64 26.05 11.55 -2.70
CA ARG A 64 27.42 11.02 -2.68
C ARG A 64 28.15 11.31 -3.98
N SER A 65 29.34 11.90 -3.88
CA SER A 65 30.21 12.12 -5.04
C SER A 65 30.57 10.79 -5.72
N GLY A 66 30.43 10.74 -7.05
CA GLY A 66 30.76 9.58 -7.88
C GLY A 66 29.59 8.67 -8.29
N PHE A 67 28.36 8.92 -7.83
CA PHE A 67 27.18 8.10 -8.18
C PHE A 67 26.31 8.64 -9.33
N GLY A 68 26.73 9.73 -9.97
CA GLY A 68 26.07 10.26 -11.18
C GLY A 68 24.70 10.93 -10.95
N GLY A 69 24.40 11.35 -9.71
CA GLY A 69 23.14 12.03 -9.37
C GLY A 69 21.92 11.16 -9.70
N CYS A 70 20.92 11.74 -10.39
CA CYS A 70 19.75 10.97 -10.81
C CYS A 70 20.08 9.78 -11.72
N GLY A 71 21.14 9.85 -12.53
CA GLY A 71 21.52 8.76 -13.44
C GLY A 71 21.89 7.45 -12.72
N GLY A 72 22.26 7.51 -11.43
CA GLY A 72 22.58 6.34 -10.61
C GLY A 72 21.36 5.65 -9.99
N ILE A 73 20.22 6.34 -9.90
CA ILE A 73 19.05 5.86 -9.15
C ILE A 73 17.75 5.81 -9.95
N ASP A 74 17.66 6.52 -11.08
CA ASP A 74 16.44 6.58 -11.86
C ASP A 74 16.05 5.20 -12.41
N ALA A 75 14.76 4.89 -12.34
CA ALA A 75 14.16 3.58 -12.65
C ALA A 75 14.77 2.39 -11.88
N LYS A 76 15.56 2.62 -10.81
CA LYS A 76 16.09 1.51 -10.00
C LYS A 76 15.02 0.93 -9.11
N SER A 77 15.08 -0.39 -8.96
CA SER A 77 14.27 -1.12 -8.00
C SER A 77 15.08 -1.52 -6.78
N VAL A 78 14.49 -1.34 -5.60
CA VAL A 78 15.02 -1.81 -4.32
C VAL A 78 14.11 -2.93 -3.81
N ALA A 79 14.73 -4.03 -3.42
CA ALA A 79 14.07 -5.14 -2.76
C ALA A 79 14.58 -5.27 -1.33
N TYR A 80 13.68 -5.63 -0.42
CA TYR A 80 14.00 -5.86 0.99
C TYR A 80 13.89 -7.34 1.34
N GLY A 81 14.47 -7.73 2.47
CA GLY A 81 14.25 -9.03 3.09
C GLY A 81 13.18 -9.00 4.18
N ALA A 82 13.02 -10.15 4.85
CA ALA A 82 12.18 -10.31 6.04
C ALA A 82 10.74 -9.77 5.85
N ASN A 83 10.27 -8.91 6.76
CA ASN A 83 8.89 -8.41 6.78
C ASN A 83 8.49 -7.52 5.59
N LEU A 84 9.45 -7.16 4.73
CA LEU A 84 9.26 -6.36 3.53
C LEU A 84 9.58 -7.14 2.23
N ALA A 85 9.77 -8.46 2.32
CA ALA A 85 10.15 -9.31 1.18
C ALA A 85 9.15 -9.26 0.02
N ASP A 86 7.86 -9.04 0.33
CA ASP A 86 6.78 -8.93 -0.65
C ASP A 86 6.72 -7.55 -1.32
N PHE A 87 7.48 -6.56 -0.81
CA PHE A 87 7.47 -5.21 -1.34
C PHE A 87 8.65 -4.96 -2.27
N ARG A 88 8.39 -4.23 -3.33
CA ARG A 88 9.40 -3.63 -4.20
C ARG A 88 9.25 -2.13 -4.15
N VAL A 89 10.35 -1.41 -4.35
CA VAL A 89 10.35 0.05 -4.46
C VAL A 89 10.95 0.42 -5.77
N THR A 90 10.26 1.23 -6.57
CA THR A 90 10.81 1.81 -7.79
C THR A 90 11.08 3.28 -7.55
N LEU A 91 12.29 3.71 -7.88
CA LEU A 91 12.73 5.09 -7.72
C LEU A 91 12.62 5.82 -9.06
N ALA A 92 12.12 7.04 -9.02
CA ALA A 92 12.20 7.99 -10.11
C ALA A 92 12.93 9.24 -9.62
N CYS A 93 13.87 9.75 -10.39
CA CYS A 93 14.67 10.90 -10.01
C CYS A 93 14.73 11.92 -11.14
N THR A 94 14.46 13.17 -10.81
CA THR A 94 14.69 14.31 -11.70
C THR A 94 15.58 15.34 -11.02
N SER A 95 16.41 16.04 -11.80
CA SER A 95 17.29 17.09 -11.30
C SER A 95 17.13 18.38 -12.09
N SER A 96 17.25 19.51 -11.42
CA SER A 96 17.33 20.84 -12.02
C SER A 96 18.47 21.65 -11.39
N THR A 97 19.19 22.40 -12.22
CA THR A 97 20.26 23.30 -11.77
C THR A 97 19.74 24.72 -11.69
N HIS A 98 20.06 25.41 -10.61
CA HIS A 98 19.69 26.79 -10.34
C HIS A 98 20.93 27.58 -9.95
N GLU A 99 21.01 28.84 -10.38
CA GLU A 99 22.03 29.76 -9.88
C GLU A 99 21.47 30.55 -8.71
N GLU A 100 22.14 30.48 -7.57
CA GLU A 100 21.81 31.22 -6.37
C GLU A 100 23.03 32.09 -6.01
N ALA A 101 22.96 33.37 -6.41
CA ALA A 101 24.11 34.28 -6.43
C ALA A 101 25.30 33.70 -7.24
N ASP A 102 26.46 33.54 -6.61
CA ASP A 102 27.68 33.00 -7.26
C ASP A 102 27.80 31.47 -7.12
N ALA A 103 26.77 30.77 -6.62
CA ALA A 103 26.77 29.32 -6.44
C ALA A 103 25.77 28.62 -7.38
N THR A 104 26.18 27.50 -7.95
CA THR A 104 25.29 26.62 -8.71
C THR A 104 24.71 25.56 -7.78
N LEU A 105 23.40 25.59 -7.57
CA LEU A 105 22.68 24.61 -6.76
C LEU A 105 22.01 23.57 -7.66
N THR A 106 22.27 22.29 -7.41
CA THR A 106 21.54 21.20 -8.08
C THR A 106 20.45 20.68 -7.14
N VAL A 107 19.20 20.81 -7.55
CA VAL A 107 18.03 20.31 -6.83
C VAL A 107 17.62 18.97 -7.43
N PHE A 108 17.45 17.97 -6.59
CA PHE A 108 17.02 16.63 -6.95
C PHE A 108 15.65 16.34 -6.33
N SER A 109 14.70 15.89 -7.15
CA SER A 109 13.41 15.38 -6.73
C SER A 109 13.41 13.86 -6.89
N ILE A 110 13.34 13.14 -5.78
CA ILE A 110 13.34 11.68 -5.74
C ILE A 110 11.94 11.22 -5.32
N VAL A 111 11.36 10.32 -6.11
CA VAL A 111 10.08 9.67 -5.84
C VAL A 111 10.33 8.19 -5.63
N ALA A 112 9.89 7.66 -4.49
CA ALA A 112 9.90 6.23 -4.21
C ALA A 112 8.47 5.70 -4.23
N THR A 113 8.19 4.77 -5.14
CA THR A 113 6.90 4.07 -5.22
C THR A 113 7.09 2.65 -4.73
N ALA A 114 6.53 2.34 -3.56
CA ALA A 114 6.54 1.00 -2.98
C ALA A 114 5.22 0.29 -3.24
N CYS A 115 5.26 -0.97 -3.66
CA CYS A 115 4.09 -1.79 -3.91
C CYS A 115 4.35 -3.26 -3.59
N ASN A 116 3.29 -4.02 -3.33
CA ASN A 116 3.35 -5.48 -3.16
C ASN A 116 3.21 -6.25 -4.47
N ASP A 117 3.97 -5.82 -5.47
CA ASP A 117 4.08 -6.44 -6.79
C ASP A 117 5.55 -6.49 -7.22
N SER A 118 5.83 -7.21 -8.30
CA SER A 118 7.15 -7.38 -8.91
C SER A 118 7.77 -6.07 -9.41
N ALA A 119 6.96 -5.10 -9.82
CA ALA A 119 7.37 -3.77 -10.28
C ALA A 119 6.32 -2.73 -9.89
N CYS A 120 6.78 -1.51 -9.58
CA CYS A 120 5.90 -0.42 -9.13
C CYS A 120 5.99 0.77 -10.08
N PRO A 121 4.87 1.40 -10.47
CA PRO A 121 3.49 0.99 -10.18
C PRO A 121 3.13 -0.35 -10.87
N THR A 122 2.11 -1.06 -10.35
CA THR A 122 1.68 -2.33 -10.94
C THR A 122 1.25 -2.16 -12.40
N ALA A 123 1.63 -3.12 -13.23
CA ALA A 123 1.13 -3.23 -14.60
C ALA A 123 -0.21 -4.00 -14.67
N SER A 124 -0.66 -4.61 -13.57
CA SER A 124 -1.89 -5.41 -13.54
C SER A 124 -3.14 -4.53 -13.61
N THR A 125 -4.07 -4.88 -14.51
CA THR A 125 -5.34 -4.16 -14.70
C THR A 125 -6.49 -5.17 -14.83
N PRO A 126 -7.43 -5.25 -13.87
CA PRO A 126 -7.44 -4.52 -12.59
C PRO A 126 -6.33 -5.02 -11.64
N PRO A 127 -5.86 -4.18 -10.70
CA PRO A 127 -4.96 -4.63 -9.64
C PRO A 127 -5.60 -5.75 -8.79
N PRO A 128 -4.80 -6.65 -8.20
CA PRO A 128 -5.32 -7.66 -7.28
C PRO A 128 -6.00 -7.00 -6.07
N ALA A 129 -6.99 -7.68 -5.48
CA ALA A 129 -7.77 -7.13 -4.36
C ALA A 129 -6.93 -6.80 -3.11
N SER A 130 -5.75 -7.43 -2.97
CA SER A 130 -4.77 -7.17 -1.92
C SER A 130 -3.69 -6.17 -2.32
N TYR A 131 -3.80 -5.49 -3.47
CA TYR A 131 -2.81 -4.54 -3.94
C TYR A 131 -2.71 -3.32 -3.01
N VAL A 132 -1.49 -3.00 -2.61
CA VAL A 132 -1.17 -1.82 -1.81
C VAL A 132 0.01 -1.12 -2.43
N GLU A 133 -0.15 0.18 -2.65
CA GLU A 133 0.90 1.07 -3.13
C GLU A 133 1.04 2.29 -2.23
N ARG A 134 2.28 2.72 -1.99
CA ARG A 134 2.60 3.99 -1.33
C ARG A 134 3.68 4.72 -2.12
N GLN A 135 3.41 5.98 -2.44
CA GLN A 135 4.38 6.85 -3.08
C GLN A 135 4.82 7.94 -2.10
N LEU A 136 6.13 8.11 -1.95
CA LEU A 136 6.75 9.18 -1.18
C LEU A 136 7.65 10.00 -2.09
N ARG A 137 7.75 11.30 -1.84
CA ARG A 137 8.64 12.20 -2.57
C ARG A 137 9.49 12.99 -1.58
N VAL A 138 10.76 13.17 -1.92
CA VAL A 138 11.68 14.06 -1.22
C VAL A 138 12.39 14.94 -2.24
N THR A 139 12.66 16.18 -1.84
CA THR A 139 13.49 17.09 -2.61
C THR A 139 14.72 17.43 -1.78
N VAL A 140 15.90 17.27 -2.35
CA VAL A 140 17.17 17.61 -1.73
C VAL A 140 17.97 18.50 -2.67
N ALA A 141 18.78 19.39 -2.11
CA ALA A 141 19.65 20.24 -2.91
C ALA A 141 21.11 20.00 -2.50
N SER A 142 22.01 19.98 -3.48
CA SER A 142 23.45 19.97 -3.27
C SER A 142 24.09 21.18 -3.96
N PRO A 143 25.07 21.84 -3.32
CA PRO A 143 25.92 22.83 -3.98
C PRO A 143 26.90 22.17 -4.96
#